data_AF-A0A6S7G396-F1
#
_entry.id   AF-A0A6S7G396-F1
#
_cell.length_a   1.000
_cell.length_b   1.000
_cell.length_c   1.000
_cell.angle_alpha   90.00
_cell.angle_beta   90.00
_cell.angle_gamma   90.00
#
_symmetry.space_group_name_H-M   'P 1'
#
loop_
_entity.id
_entity.type
_entity.pdbx_description
1 polymer ?
#
loop_
_entity_poly.entity_id
_entity_poly.type
_entity_poly.pdbx_seq_one_letter_code
_entity_poly.pdbx_strand_id
1 'polypeptide(L)'
;MGLFGKTPQKSPKEQVQEWSRSLRKESRQLDRQIRSIETEKAKVTRTIKESAKKGDVDSCRILAKEVIRAKKAVNKLYASKAQLSSVEMGMKNQLATLRVSGSLQKSTEVMKYMQQLVKLPEIQATMQELSKEMMKAGIIEEMLEDTFDSLEDEDMEEEAQEEVDKILFEVTQGLSNIPY
;
A
#
# COMPACT_ATOMS: atom_id res chain seq x y z
N MET A 1 -50.17 12.03 10.09
CA MET A 1 -49.40 12.41 8.88
C MET A 1 -47.94 12.09 9.16
N GLY A 2 -47.40 11.07 8.47
CA GLY A 2 -46.06 10.54 8.75
C GLY A 2 -44.95 11.49 8.30
N LEU A 3 -44.34 12.18 9.25
CA LEU A 3 -43.12 12.96 9.09
C LEU A 3 -41.91 12.12 9.53
N PHE A 4 -41.65 11.00 8.87
CA PHE A 4 -40.42 10.23 9.03
C PHE A 4 -40.17 9.36 7.80
N GLY A 5 -38.93 9.36 7.30
CA GLY A 5 -38.39 8.18 6.61
C GLY A 5 -37.93 8.40 5.17
N LYS A 6 -36.77 9.05 5.01
CA LYS A 6 -35.58 8.55 4.28
C LYS A 6 -34.60 9.72 4.19
N THR A 7 -33.45 9.57 4.84
CA THR A 7 -32.26 10.36 4.47
C THR A 7 -32.13 10.30 2.95
N PRO A 8 -31.94 11.45 2.24
CA PRO A 8 -31.72 11.41 0.81
C PRO A 8 -30.55 10.45 0.55
N GLN A 9 -30.78 9.37 -0.19
CA GLN A 9 -29.67 8.56 -0.68
C GLN A 9 -28.77 9.50 -1.47
N LYS A 10 -27.49 9.57 -1.10
CA LYS A 10 -26.48 10.37 -1.80
C LYS A 10 -26.59 10.06 -3.29
N SER A 11 -26.59 11.09 -4.12
CA SER A 11 -26.60 10.89 -5.57
C SER A 11 -25.36 10.10 -6.01
N PRO A 12 -25.40 9.36 -7.12
CA PRO A 12 -24.24 8.63 -7.62
C PRO A 12 -22.99 9.51 -7.79
N LYS A 13 -23.19 10.79 -8.14
CA LYS A 13 -22.12 11.78 -8.24
C LYS A 13 -21.49 12.08 -6.88
N GLU A 14 -22.30 12.29 -5.85
CA GLU A 14 -21.82 12.56 -4.48
C GLU A 14 -21.08 11.35 -3.92
N GLN A 15 -21.60 10.13 -4.14
CA GLN A 15 -20.95 8.88 -3.75
C GLN A 15 -19.55 8.77 -4.38
N VAL A 16 -19.42 8.95 -5.69
CA VAL A 16 -18.11 8.88 -6.38
C VAL A 16 -17.14 9.97 -5.89
N GLN A 17 -17.64 11.17 -5.59
CA GLN A 17 -16.82 12.24 -5.02
C GLN A 17 -16.33 11.91 -3.60
N GLU A 18 -17.18 11.29 -2.78
CA GLU A 18 -16.83 10.85 -1.44
C GLU A 18 -15.79 9.74 -1.47
N TRP A 19 -16.00 8.68 -2.27
CA TRP A 19 -15.01 7.62 -2.45
C TRP A 19 -13.67 8.18 -2.93
N SER A 20 -13.68 9.12 -3.89
CA SER A 20 -12.47 9.80 -4.37
C SER A 20 -11.76 10.59 -3.25
N ARG A 21 -12.50 11.16 -2.30
CA ARG A 21 -11.90 11.85 -1.14
C ARG A 21 -11.28 10.86 -0.16
N SER A 22 -11.97 9.75 0.11
CA SER A 22 -11.46 8.66 0.97
C SER A 22 -10.18 8.05 0.38
N LEU A 23 -10.17 7.71 -0.91
CA LEU A 23 -8.97 7.18 -1.60
C LEU A 23 -7.77 8.14 -1.50
N ARG A 24 -7.98 9.45 -1.67
CA ARG A 24 -6.92 10.47 -1.50
C ARG A 24 -6.46 10.64 -0.06
N LYS A 25 -7.32 10.37 0.92
CA LYS A 25 -6.96 10.39 2.34
C LYS A 25 -6.03 9.21 2.65
N GLU A 26 -6.39 8.01 2.18
CA GLU A 26 -5.58 6.80 2.36
C GLU A 26 -4.24 6.89 1.61
N SER A 27 -4.23 7.43 0.39
CA SER A 27 -2.98 7.68 -0.35
C SER A 27 -2.00 8.58 0.44
N ARG A 28 -2.53 9.64 1.09
CA ARG A 28 -1.72 10.51 1.97
C ARG A 28 -1.28 9.82 3.26
N GLN A 29 -2.00 8.80 3.73
CA GLN A 29 -1.59 7.99 4.87
C GLN A 29 -0.40 7.11 4.52
N LEU A 30 -0.44 6.45 3.35
CA LEU A 30 0.70 5.69 2.84
C LEU A 30 1.94 6.59 2.65
N ASP A 31 1.77 7.80 2.12
CA ASP A 31 2.88 8.77 2.00
C ASP A 31 3.54 9.11 3.34
N ARG A 32 2.75 9.22 4.42
CA ARG A 32 3.30 9.46 5.77
C ARG A 32 4.07 8.24 6.27
N GLN A 33 3.56 7.04 6.03
CA GLN A 33 4.22 5.79 6.43
C GLN A 33 5.54 5.58 5.68
N ILE A 34 5.54 5.79 4.36
CA ILE A 34 6.76 5.74 3.53
C ILE A 34 7.82 6.68 4.11
N ARG A 35 7.47 7.94 4.37
CA ARG A 35 8.41 8.92 4.97
C ARG A 35 8.92 8.50 6.34
N SER A 36 8.05 7.92 7.17
CA SER A 36 8.44 7.42 8.50
C SER A 36 9.47 6.29 8.39
N ILE A 37 9.21 5.30 7.52
CA ILE A 37 10.11 4.16 7.29
C ILE A 37 11.42 4.63 6.68
N GLU A 38 11.39 5.54 5.70
CA GLU A 38 12.61 6.09 5.10
C GLU A 38 13.47 6.85 6.12
N THR A 39 12.84 7.59 7.03
CA THR A 39 13.55 8.31 8.10
C THR A 39 14.21 7.32 9.06
N GLU A 40 13.51 6.26 9.45
CA GLU A 40 14.07 5.24 10.35
C GLU A 40 15.18 4.44 9.67
N LYS A 41 14.99 4.04 8.41
CA LYS A 41 16.01 3.42 7.57
C LYS A 41 17.29 4.27 7.51
N ALA A 42 17.17 5.60 7.41
CA ALA A 42 18.32 6.49 7.40
C ALA A 42 19.09 6.49 8.73
N LYS A 43 18.39 6.38 9.87
CA LYS A 43 19.05 6.22 11.19
C LYS A 43 19.76 4.87 11.29
N VAL A 44 19.09 3.78 10.90
CA VAL A 44 19.69 2.43 10.87
C VAL A 44 20.95 2.41 10.00
N THR A 45 20.89 3.04 8.82
CA THR A 45 22.05 3.16 7.91
C THR A 45 23.23 3.89 8.56
N ARG A 46 22.95 4.93 9.36
CA ARG A 46 24.00 5.62 10.13
C ARG A 46 24.58 4.71 11.22
N THR A 47 23.74 3.97 11.94
CA THR A 47 24.18 3.03 12.97
C THR A 47 25.05 1.91 12.36
N ILE A 48 24.72 1.39 11.17
CA ILE A 48 25.57 0.42 10.46
C ILE A 48 26.97 0.98 10.23
N LYS A 49 27.10 2.23 9.75
CA LYS A 49 28.40 2.88 9.54
C LYS A 49 29.20 3.03 10.84
N GLU A 50 28.53 3.34 11.95
CA GLU A 50 29.16 3.48 13.25
C GLU A 50 29.61 2.12 13.82
N SER A 51 28.81 1.08 13.68
CA SER A 51 29.15 -0.30 14.08
C SER A 51 30.29 -0.88 13.23
N ALA A 52 30.28 -0.61 11.92
CA ALA A 52 31.32 -1.06 11.00
C ALA A 52 32.70 -0.49 11.37
N LYS A 53 32.76 0.78 11.80
CA LYS A 53 34.01 1.41 12.30
C LYS A 53 34.54 0.78 13.58
N LYS A 54 33.66 0.19 14.40
CA LYS A 54 34.01 -0.51 15.63
C LYS A 54 34.39 -1.98 15.40
N GLY A 55 34.25 -2.48 14.16
CA GLY A 55 34.48 -3.88 13.83
C GLY A 55 33.38 -4.84 14.32
N ASP A 56 32.21 -4.30 14.68
CA ASP A 56 31.07 -5.11 15.15
C ASP A 56 30.28 -5.66 13.95
N VAL A 57 30.74 -6.80 13.45
CA VAL A 57 30.21 -7.47 12.25
C VAL A 57 28.78 -7.99 12.47
N ASP A 58 28.50 -8.56 13.65
CA ASP A 58 27.20 -9.16 13.95
C ASP A 58 26.11 -8.09 14.00
N SER A 59 26.38 -6.96 14.66
CA SER A 59 25.45 -5.82 14.65
C SER A 59 25.24 -5.27 13.23
N CYS A 60 26.29 -5.20 12.41
CA CYS A 60 26.16 -4.77 11.02
C CYS A 60 25.22 -5.70 10.23
N ARG A 61 25.38 -7.02 10.34
CA ARG A 61 24.53 -8.01 9.67
C ARG A 61 23.07 -7.88 10.09
N ILE A 62 22.79 -7.79 11.39
CA ILE A 62 21.41 -7.63 11.91
C ILE A 62 20.78 -6.34 11.38
N LEU A 63 21.48 -5.22 11.46
CA LEU A 63 20.97 -3.93 11.00
C LEU A 63 20.81 -3.88 9.47
N ALA A 64 21.64 -4.59 8.71
CA ALA A 64 21.51 -4.69 7.26
C ALA A 64 20.23 -5.44 6.85
N LYS A 65 19.87 -6.51 7.56
CA LYS A 65 18.58 -7.21 7.39
C LYS A 65 17.40 -6.26 7.62
N GLU A 66 17.47 -5.42 8.65
CA GLU A 66 16.44 -4.41 8.91
C GLU A 66 16.32 -3.38 7.77
N VAL A 67 17.43 -3.00 7.14
CA VAL A 67 17.40 -2.13 5.95
C VAL A 67 16.73 -2.82 4.75
N ILE A 68 16.95 -4.13 4.54
CA ILE A 68 16.28 -4.91 3.49
C ILE A 68 14.78 -4.94 3.73
N ARG A 69 14.35 -5.27 4.95
CA ARG A 69 12.93 -5.27 5.34
C ARG A 69 12.28 -3.91 5.13
N ALA A 70 12.96 -2.83 5.53
CA ALA A 70 12.50 -1.47 5.27
C ALA A 70 12.36 -1.15 3.77
N LYS A 71 13.30 -1.61 2.92
CA LYS A 71 13.20 -1.48 1.46
C LYS A 71 12.00 -2.25 0.90
N LYS A 72 11.81 -3.53 1.29
CA LYS A 72 10.67 -4.36 0.87
C LYS A 72 9.33 -3.73 1.28
N ALA A 73 9.22 -3.26 2.53
CA ALA A 73 8.03 -2.57 3.03
C ALA A 73 7.70 -1.31 2.23
N VAL A 74 8.69 -0.44 1.98
CA VAL A 74 8.51 0.77 1.16
C VAL A 74 8.06 0.44 -0.27
N ASN A 75 8.64 -0.58 -0.90
CA ASN A 75 8.24 -1.03 -2.23
C ASN A 75 6.76 -1.49 -2.27
N LYS A 76 6.32 -2.26 -1.26
CA LYS A 76 4.92 -2.70 -1.12
C LYS A 76 3.96 -1.52 -0.93
N LEU A 77 4.35 -0.50 -0.18
CA LEU A 77 3.56 0.73 -0.01
C LEU A 77 3.47 1.54 -1.31
N TYR A 78 4.55 1.65 -2.09
CA TYR A 78 4.51 2.30 -3.41
C TYR A 78 3.61 1.56 -4.40
N ALA A 79 3.67 0.23 -4.44
CA ALA A 79 2.76 -0.59 -5.25
C ALA A 79 1.29 -0.34 -4.87
N SER A 80 1.00 -0.28 -3.57
CA SER A 80 -0.33 0.02 -3.05
C SER A 80 -0.79 1.43 -3.43
N LYS A 81 0.10 2.42 -3.42
CA LYS A 81 -0.20 3.78 -3.86
C LYS A 81 -0.54 3.83 -5.36
N ALA A 82 0.15 3.05 -6.19
CA ALA A 82 -0.19 2.93 -7.61
C ALA A 82 -1.59 2.34 -7.79
N GLN A 83 -1.94 1.29 -7.05
CA GLN A 83 -3.28 0.70 -7.06
C GLN A 83 -4.36 1.73 -6.65
N LEU A 84 -4.14 2.51 -5.58
CA LEU A 84 -5.06 3.59 -5.18
C LEU A 84 -5.25 4.63 -6.29
N SER A 85 -4.17 4.98 -6.98
CA SER A 85 -4.21 5.93 -8.11
C SER A 85 -5.03 5.38 -9.27
N SER A 86 -4.92 4.08 -9.56
CA SER A 86 -5.73 3.41 -10.57
C SER A 86 -7.21 3.39 -10.21
N VAL A 87 -7.56 3.13 -8.94
CA VAL A 87 -8.95 3.22 -8.47
C VAL A 87 -9.48 4.66 -8.58
N GLU A 88 -8.68 5.66 -8.20
CA GLU A 88 -9.07 7.07 -8.35
C GLU A 88 -9.33 7.44 -9.82
N MET A 89 -8.52 6.94 -10.75
CA MET A 89 -8.74 7.10 -12.18
C MET A 89 -10.05 6.44 -12.63
N GLY A 90 -10.34 5.23 -12.13
CA GLY A 90 -11.62 4.56 -12.33
C GLY A 90 -12.80 5.40 -11.83
N MET A 91 -12.69 6.04 -10.67
CA MET A 91 -13.71 6.96 -10.16
C MET A 91 -13.91 8.19 -11.06
N LYS A 92 -12.83 8.77 -11.59
CA LYS A 92 -12.93 9.86 -12.57
C LYS A 92 -13.65 9.42 -13.84
N ASN A 93 -13.40 8.20 -14.30
CA ASN A 93 -14.11 7.60 -15.43
C ASN A 93 -15.61 7.45 -15.11
N GLN A 94 -15.96 6.94 -13.93
CA GLN A 94 -17.36 6.83 -13.50
C GLN A 94 -18.08 8.18 -13.50
N LEU A 95 -17.43 9.28 -13.10
CA LEU A 95 -18.02 10.62 -13.21
C LEU A 95 -18.25 11.05 -14.66
N ALA A 96 -17.36 10.69 -15.59
CA ALA A 96 -17.55 10.96 -17.01
C ALA A 96 -18.72 10.13 -17.58
N THR A 97 -18.75 8.84 -17.28
CA THR A 97 -19.82 7.92 -17.66
C THR A 97 -21.17 8.36 -17.11
N LEU A 98 -21.24 8.84 -15.86
CA LEU A 98 -22.46 9.35 -15.25
C LEU A 98 -23.01 10.59 -15.99
N ARG A 99 -22.14 11.48 -16.51
CA ARG A 99 -22.57 12.65 -17.30
C ARG A 99 -23.19 12.27 -18.63
N VAL A 100 -22.72 11.18 -19.25
CA VAL A 100 -23.15 10.76 -20.59
C VAL A 100 -24.32 9.77 -20.52
N SER A 101 -24.23 8.78 -19.65
CA SER A 101 -25.18 7.67 -19.55
C SER A 101 -26.22 7.81 -18.42
N GLY A 102 -26.03 8.78 -17.51
CA GLY A 102 -26.90 8.96 -16.35
C GLY A 102 -26.78 7.88 -15.27
N SER A 103 -25.91 6.88 -15.44
CA SER A 103 -25.72 5.77 -14.49
C SER A 103 -24.24 5.45 -14.25
N LEU A 104 -23.96 4.79 -13.13
CA LEU A 104 -22.66 4.17 -12.88
C LEU A 104 -22.55 2.87 -13.67
N GLN A 105 -21.34 2.49 -14.04
CA GLN A 105 -21.07 1.28 -14.81
C GLN A 105 -20.10 0.37 -14.08
N LYS A 106 -20.21 -0.94 -14.33
CA LYS A 106 -19.28 -1.92 -13.81
C LYS A 106 -17.86 -1.66 -14.30
N SER A 107 -16.86 -1.87 -13.45
CA SER A 107 -15.45 -1.74 -13.78
C SER A 107 -14.64 -2.87 -13.15
N THR A 108 -14.19 -3.77 -14.02
CA THR A 108 -13.31 -4.89 -13.65
C THR A 108 -11.93 -4.41 -13.19
N GLU A 109 -11.42 -3.31 -13.74
CA GLU A 109 -10.17 -2.70 -13.30
C GLU A 109 -10.27 -2.18 -11.86
N VAL A 110 -11.32 -1.41 -11.54
CA VAL A 110 -11.55 -0.91 -10.18
C VAL A 110 -11.69 -2.07 -9.20
N MET A 111 -12.42 -3.12 -9.59
CA MET A 111 -12.57 -4.33 -8.79
C MET A 111 -11.22 -4.99 -8.49
N LYS A 112 -10.39 -5.23 -9.51
CA LYS A 112 -9.08 -5.86 -9.35
C LYS A 112 -8.18 -5.08 -8.39
N TYR A 113 -8.06 -3.78 -8.57
CA TYR A 113 -7.21 -2.95 -7.69
C TYR A 113 -7.78 -2.85 -6.28
N MET A 114 -9.11 -2.76 -6.12
CA MET A 114 -9.73 -2.77 -4.80
C MET A 114 -9.46 -4.08 -4.05
N GLN A 115 -9.51 -5.23 -4.74
CA GLN A 115 -9.16 -6.53 -4.15
C GLN A 115 -7.72 -6.57 -3.63
N GLN A 116 -6.77 -5.95 -4.32
CA GLN A 116 -5.39 -5.89 -3.83
C GLN A 116 -5.28 -4.97 -2.62
N LEU A 117 -5.99 -3.85 -2.62
CA LEU A 117 -5.96 -2.86 -1.55
C LEU A 117 -6.61 -3.32 -0.24
N VAL A 118 -7.65 -4.16 -0.29
CA VAL A 118 -8.26 -4.73 0.94
C VAL A 118 -7.34 -5.69 1.69
N LYS A 119 -6.25 -6.15 1.04
CA LYS A 119 -5.23 -7.00 1.67
C LYS A 119 -4.18 -6.19 2.43
N LEU A 120 -4.13 -4.86 2.26
CA LEU A 120 -3.15 -4.00 2.90
C LEU A 120 -3.62 -3.60 4.31
N PRO A 121 -2.97 -4.07 5.39
CA PRO A 121 -3.44 -3.86 6.77
C PRO A 121 -3.68 -2.39 7.13
N GLU A 122 -2.86 -1.49 6.60
CA GLU A 122 -2.85 -0.06 6.91
C GLU A 122 -4.12 0.67 6.45
N ILE A 123 -4.79 0.16 5.42
CA ILE A 123 -5.98 0.78 4.81
C ILE A 123 -7.15 -0.21 4.66
N GLN A 124 -6.98 -1.43 5.17
CA GLN A 124 -7.90 -2.55 4.97
C GLN A 124 -9.34 -2.18 5.34
N ALA A 125 -9.56 -1.61 6.52
CA ALA A 125 -10.89 -1.27 7.00
C ALA A 125 -11.60 -0.28 6.05
N THR A 126 -10.90 0.79 5.65
CA THR A 126 -11.45 1.78 4.70
C THR A 126 -11.72 1.15 3.33
N MET A 127 -10.82 0.32 2.82
CA MET A 127 -10.97 -0.31 1.50
C MET A 127 -12.10 -1.34 1.48
N GLN A 128 -12.30 -2.08 2.58
CA GLN A 128 -13.42 -3.02 2.71
C GLN A 128 -14.77 -2.29 2.72
N GLU A 129 -14.86 -1.16 3.41
CA GLU A 129 -16.07 -0.33 3.42
C GLU A 129 -16.35 0.24 2.01
N LEU A 130 -15.34 0.85 1.38
CA LEU A 130 -15.44 1.35 0.01
C LEU A 130 -15.84 0.26 -0.98
N SER A 131 -15.26 -0.94 -0.86
CA SER A 131 -15.61 -2.09 -1.69
C SER A 131 -17.10 -2.43 -1.56
N LYS A 132 -17.60 -2.55 -0.32
CA LYS A 132 -19.03 -2.82 -0.07
C LYS A 132 -19.95 -1.74 -0.64
N GLU A 133 -19.57 -0.48 -0.54
CA GLU A 133 -20.34 0.63 -1.10
C GLU A 133 -20.33 0.63 -2.63
N MET A 134 -19.16 0.42 -3.25
CA MET A 134 -19.02 0.32 -4.71
C MET A 134 -19.76 -0.88 -5.28
N MET A 135 -19.87 -1.97 -4.51
CA MET A 135 -20.66 -3.15 -4.87
C MET A 135 -22.15 -2.83 -4.90
N LYS A 136 -22.66 -2.19 -3.84
CA LYS A 136 -24.05 -1.72 -3.77
C LYS A 136 -24.39 -0.72 -4.88
N ALA A 137 -23.42 0.10 -5.29
CA ALA A 137 -23.57 1.06 -6.36
C ALA A 137 -23.42 0.46 -7.78
N GLY A 138 -23.11 -0.84 -7.89
CA GLY A 138 -22.98 -1.55 -9.16
C GLY A 138 -21.69 -1.25 -9.94
N ILE A 139 -20.68 -0.66 -9.30
CA ILE A 139 -19.37 -0.42 -9.93
C ILE A 139 -18.53 -1.70 -9.89
N ILE A 140 -18.59 -2.44 -8.80
CA ILE A 140 -17.92 -3.74 -8.67
C ILE A 140 -18.96 -4.83 -8.45
N GLU A 141 -18.66 -6.03 -8.92
CA GLU A 141 -19.47 -7.21 -8.66
C GLU A 141 -19.08 -7.82 -7.30
N GLU A 142 -19.91 -8.75 -6.84
CA GLU A 142 -19.60 -9.54 -5.66
C GLU A 142 -18.28 -10.27 -5.91
N MET A 143 -17.27 -9.91 -5.13
CA MET A 143 -15.96 -10.52 -5.24
C MET A 143 -16.13 -11.97 -4.78
N LEU A 144 -16.02 -12.93 -5.70
CA LEU A 144 -15.83 -14.32 -5.31
C LEU A 144 -14.58 -14.34 -4.44
N GLU A 145 -14.75 -14.78 -3.21
CA GLU A 145 -13.69 -14.99 -2.24
C GLU A 145 -12.88 -16.22 -2.69
N ASP A 146 -12.32 -16.17 -3.90
CA ASP A 146 -11.37 -17.15 -4.40
C ASP A 146 -10.08 -16.92 -3.61
N THR A 147 -10.10 -17.62 -2.48
CA THR A 147 -9.17 -17.72 -1.36
C THR A 147 -7.88 -18.43 -1.73
N PHE A 148 -7.46 -18.41 -2.99
CA PHE A 148 -6.25 -19.10 -3.44
C PHE A 148 -5.44 -18.17 -4.32
N ASP A 149 -4.55 -17.40 -3.69
CA ASP A 149 -3.12 -17.51 -4.01
C ASP A 149 -2.28 -16.57 -3.15
N SER A 150 -1.41 -17.21 -2.38
CA SER A 150 -0.02 -16.82 -2.16
C SER A 150 0.26 -15.34 -1.92
N LEU A 151 -0.20 -14.81 -0.78
CA LEU A 151 0.80 -14.12 0.03
C LEU A 151 1.56 -15.23 0.73
N GLU A 152 2.40 -15.92 -0.04
CA GLU A 152 3.50 -16.68 0.52
C GLU A 152 4.15 -15.80 1.56
N ASP A 153 4.47 -16.42 2.68
CA ASP A 153 5.25 -15.89 3.77
C ASP A 153 6.61 -15.35 3.27
N GLU A 154 6.62 -14.22 2.54
CA GLU A 154 7.84 -13.49 2.13
C GLU A 154 8.60 -12.97 3.37
N ASP A 155 7.96 -12.98 4.55
CA ASP A 155 8.58 -12.72 5.84
C ASP A 155 9.35 -13.94 6.39
N MET A 156 9.24 -15.13 5.77
CA MET A 156 10.04 -16.33 6.06
C MET A 156 11.12 -16.64 5.03
N GLU A 157 11.31 -15.81 3.99
CA GLU A 157 12.54 -15.91 3.20
C GLU A 157 13.70 -15.38 4.05
N GLU A 158 14.58 -16.29 4.47
CA GLU A 158 15.89 -15.93 5.03
C GLU A 158 16.57 -15.00 4.01
N GLU A 159 16.79 -13.73 4.37
CA GLU A 159 17.35 -12.77 3.41
C GLU A 159 18.67 -13.33 2.88
N ALA A 160 18.78 -13.46 1.56
CA ALA A 160 19.96 -14.06 0.94
C ALA A 160 21.21 -13.36 1.47
N GLN A 161 22.20 -14.13 1.93
CA GLN A 161 23.43 -13.57 2.48
C GLN A 161 24.09 -12.58 1.49
N GLU A 162 23.99 -12.86 0.19
CA GLU A 162 24.42 -11.95 -0.88
C GLU A 162 23.73 -10.58 -0.87
N GLU A 163 22.44 -10.53 -0.53
CA GLU A 163 21.69 -9.27 -0.41
C GLU A 163 22.14 -8.47 0.81
N VAL A 164 22.36 -9.16 1.94
CA VAL A 164 22.91 -8.55 3.17
C VAL A 164 24.29 -7.97 2.90
N ASP A 165 25.16 -8.73 2.23
CA ASP A 165 26.54 -8.31 1.91
C ASP A 165 26.54 -7.12 0.94
N LYS A 166 25.64 -7.09 -0.05
CA LYS A 166 25.45 -5.93 -0.93
C LYS A 166 25.07 -4.68 -0.15
N ILE A 167 24.10 -4.76 0.77
CA ILE A 167 23.68 -3.62 1.58
C ILE A 167 24.84 -3.13 2.44
N LEU A 168 25.58 -4.03 3.08
CA LEU A 168 26.74 -3.67 3.87
C LEU A 168 27.79 -2.96 3.03
N PHE A 169 28.09 -3.45 1.83
CA PHE A 169 29.02 -2.81 0.92
C PHE A 169 28.53 -1.41 0.47
N GLU A 170 27.27 -1.28 0.05
CA GLU A 170 26.65 -0.01 -0.35
C GLU A 170 26.70 1.03 0.77
N VAL A 171 26.36 0.62 1.99
CA VAL A 171 26.27 1.52 3.16
C VAL A 171 27.64 1.91 3.67
N THR A 172 28.60 0.98 3.69
CA THR A 172 29.96 1.24 4.19
C THR A 172 30.89 1.81 3.12
N GLN A 173 30.46 1.88 1.86
CA GLN A 173 31.28 2.30 0.70
C GLN A 173 32.57 1.48 0.55
N GLY A 174 32.58 0.24 1.02
CA GLY A 174 33.78 -0.60 1.06
C GLY A 174 34.87 -0.13 2.05
N LEU A 175 34.57 0.83 2.94
CA LEU A 175 35.54 1.40 3.89
C LEU A 175 35.77 0.53 5.13
N SER A 176 35.00 -0.53 5.32
CA SER A 176 35.09 -1.38 6.50
C SER A 176 35.79 -2.70 6.18
N ASN A 177 36.92 -2.94 6.84
CA ASN A 177 37.62 -4.22 6.98
C ASN A 177 36.76 -5.26 7.76
N ILE A 178 35.49 -5.41 7.39
CA ILE A 178 34.65 -6.49 7.88
C ILE A 178 35.08 -7.71 7.06
N PRO A 179 35.75 -8.72 7.66
CA PRO A 179 36.08 -9.94 6.94
C PRO A 179 34.78 -10.60 6.48
N TYR A 180 34.72 -10.91 5.19
CA TYR A 180 33.62 -11.65 4.56
C TYR A 180 33.54 -13.06 5.15
#